data_AF-A0A0G1D048-F1
#
_entry.id   AF-A0A0G1D048-F1
#
_cell.length_a   1.000
_cell.length_b   1.000
_cell.length_c   1.000
_cell.angle_alpha   90.00
_cell.angle_beta   90.00
_cell.angle_gamma   90.00
#
_symmetry.space_group_name_H-M   'P 1'
#
loop_
_entity.id
_entity.type
_entity.pdbx_description
1 polymer ?
#
loop_
_entity_poly.entity_id
_entity_poly.type
_entity_poly.pdbx_seq_one_letter_code
_entity_poly.pdbx_strand_id
1 'polypeptide(L)'
;MKPTEKVKSDLDKKYQKVAETPASFDFFSAIHDFVEHIELNPSLSGSLSSRLKPNRDQNIPAKYNHLKQIYQGFEDVHKKPGVDLGHARYMILIELSKIKDNKVSDSNPFWKRRDLFRKLAEEIYGRLNSENIV
;
A
#
# COMPACT_ATOMS: atom_id res chain seq x y z
N MET A 1 -15.74 15.66 2.03
CA MET A 1 -16.49 15.31 0.79
C MET A 1 -16.45 13.81 0.62
N LYS A 2 -17.57 13.18 0.24
CA LYS A 2 -17.62 11.74 -0.05
C LYS A 2 -16.92 11.45 -1.39
N PRO A 3 -16.29 10.28 -1.58
CA PRO A 3 -15.69 9.90 -2.86
C PRO A 3 -16.76 9.83 -3.96
N THR A 4 -16.41 10.24 -5.19
CA THR A 4 -17.30 10.08 -6.35
C THR A 4 -17.40 8.61 -6.75
N GLU A 5 -18.44 8.24 -7.50
CA GLU A 5 -18.61 6.87 -8.02
C GLU A 5 -17.43 6.42 -8.86
N LYS A 6 -16.85 7.33 -9.65
CA LYS A 6 -15.63 7.06 -10.43
C LYS A 6 -14.46 6.70 -9.51
N VAL A 7 -14.24 7.47 -8.44
CA VAL A 7 -13.16 7.20 -7.47
C VAL A 7 -13.33 5.85 -6.79
N LYS A 8 -14.57 5.45 -6.48
CA LYS A 8 -14.89 4.12 -5.92
C LYS A 8 -14.66 3.00 -6.93
N SER A 9 -15.12 3.16 -8.17
CA SER A 9 -14.91 2.15 -9.23
C SER A 9 -13.43 1.95 -9.53
N ASP A 10 -12.66 3.03 -9.58
CA ASP A 10 -11.21 2.93 -9.79
C ASP A 10 -10.51 2.32 -8.57
N LEU A 11 -10.94 2.63 -7.35
CA LEU A 11 -10.44 1.97 -6.13
C LEU A 11 -10.67 0.46 -6.17
N ASP A 12 -11.87 0.02 -6.57
CA ASP A 12 -12.23 -1.39 -6.70
C ASP A 12 -11.33 -2.09 -7.72
N LYS A 13 -11.17 -1.53 -8.93
CA LYS A 13 -10.27 -2.09 -9.96
C LYS A 13 -8.84 -2.24 -9.45
N LYS A 14 -8.32 -1.25 -8.73
CA LYS A 14 -6.96 -1.31 -8.17
C LYS A 14 -6.84 -2.37 -7.08
N TYR A 15 -7.86 -2.51 -6.22
CA TYR A 15 -7.90 -3.58 -5.22
C TYR A 15 -8.00 -4.97 -5.85
N GLN A 16 -8.87 -5.18 -6.83
CA GLN A 16 -8.98 -6.47 -7.55
C GLN A 16 -7.63 -6.89 -8.13
N LYS A 17 -6.89 -5.95 -8.73
CA LYS A 17 -5.52 -6.20 -9.20
C LYS A 17 -4.61 -6.72 -8.07
N VAL A 18 -4.66 -6.14 -6.87
CA VAL A 18 -3.90 -6.64 -5.71
C VAL A 18 -4.33 -8.05 -5.29
N ALA A 19 -5.64 -8.33 -5.31
CA ALA A 19 -6.21 -9.60 -4.89
C ALA A 19 -5.90 -10.74 -5.87
N GLU A 20 -5.88 -10.46 -7.18
CA GLU A 20 -5.70 -11.46 -8.24
C GLU A 20 -4.22 -11.69 -8.59
N THR A 21 -3.36 -10.68 -8.43
CA THR A 21 -1.96 -10.78 -8.85
C THR A 21 -1.20 -11.81 -7.99
N PRO A 22 -0.57 -12.84 -8.58
CA PRO A 22 0.24 -13.80 -7.85
C PRO A 22 1.44 -13.16 -7.16
N ALA A 23 1.95 -13.79 -6.11
CA ALA A 23 3.16 -13.37 -5.41
C ALA A 23 4.34 -13.20 -6.39
N SER A 24 4.72 -11.96 -6.64
CA SER A 24 5.73 -11.54 -7.62
C SER A 24 6.08 -10.07 -7.41
N PHE A 25 7.02 -9.52 -8.18
CA PHE A 25 7.23 -8.08 -8.21
C PHE A 25 5.96 -7.31 -8.59
N ASP A 26 5.17 -7.85 -9.53
CA ASP A 26 3.92 -7.24 -9.99
C ASP A 26 2.87 -7.11 -8.88
N PHE A 27 2.88 -8.01 -7.90
CA PHE A 27 2.02 -7.88 -6.71
C PHE A 27 2.37 -6.65 -5.88
N PHE A 28 3.67 -6.36 -5.70
CA PHE A 28 4.10 -5.15 -4.99
C PHE A 28 3.82 -3.88 -5.81
N SER A 29 3.95 -3.95 -7.14
CA SER A 29 3.51 -2.88 -8.05
C SER A 29 2.00 -2.64 -7.97
N ALA A 30 1.18 -3.68 -7.85
CA ALA A 30 -0.26 -3.55 -7.67
C ALA A 30 -0.60 -2.85 -6.33
N ILE A 31 0.14 -3.16 -5.26
CA ILE A 31 -0.01 -2.45 -3.98
C ILE A 31 0.37 -0.98 -4.13
N HIS A 32 1.45 -0.68 -4.84
CA HIS A 32 1.84 0.69 -5.15
C HIS A 32 0.69 1.44 -5.84
N ASP A 33 0.16 0.91 -6.94
CA ASP A 33 -0.95 1.53 -7.68
C ASP A 33 -2.21 1.76 -6.82
N PHE A 34 -2.50 0.82 -5.91
CA PHE A 34 -3.62 0.90 -4.99
C PHE A 34 -3.44 2.03 -3.96
N VAL A 35 -2.26 2.11 -3.34
CA VAL A 35 -1.93 3.16 -2.37
C VAL A 35 -1.86 4.53 -3.06
N GLU A 36 -1.26 4.62 -4.24
CA GLU A 36 -1.19 5.84 -5.04
C GLU A 36 -2.59 6.40 -5.30
N HIS A 37 -3.54 5.55 -5.73
CA HIS A 37 -4.92 5.98 -5.93
C HIS A 37 -5.58 6.52 -4.65
N ILE A 38 -5.31 5.92 -3.49
CA ILE A 38 -5.82 6.42 -2.20
C ILE A 38 -5.23 7.79 -1.86
N GLU A 39 -3.90 7.96 -2.02
CA GLU A 39 -3.20 9.21 -1.69
C GLU A 39 -3.60 10.36 -2.62
N LEU A 40 -3.81 10.09 -3.92
CA LEU A 40 -4.25 11.07 -4.91
C LEU A 40 -5.72 11.51 -4.72
N ASN A 41 -6.49 10.81 -3.89
CA ASN A 41 -7.89 11.10 -3.62
C ASN A 41 -8.10 11.51 -2.15
N PRO A 42 -8.08 12.82 -1.82
CA PRO A 42 -8.18 13.30 -0.43
C PRO A 42 -9.39 12.80 0.36
N SER A 43 -10.50 12.49 -0.32
CA SER A 43 -11.68 11.90 0.33
C SER A 43 -11.41 10.49 0.87
N LEU A 44 -10.58 9.70 0.18
CA LEU A 44 -10.20 8.35 0.60
C LEU A 44 -9.15 8.43 1.71
N SER A 45 -8.04 9.13 1.48
CA SER A 45 -6.98 9.25 2.49
C SER A 45 -7.47 9.90 3.79
N GLY A 46 -8.34 10.91 3.71
CA GLY A 46 -8.99 11.52 4.87
C GLY A 46 -9.83 10.53 5.68
N SER A 47 -10.50 9.58 5.02
CA SER A 47 -11.33 8.56 5.69
C SER A 47 -10.52 7.49 6.44
N LEU A 48 -9.21 7.42 6.22
CA LEU A 48 -8.27 6.54 6.94
C LEU A 48 -7.58 7.23 8.13
N SER A 49 -7.93 8.50 8.40
CA SER A 49 -7.31 9.30 9.47
C SER A 49 -7.46 8.66 10.85
N SER A 50 -6.41 8.76 11.68
CA SER A 50 -6.42 8.36 13.10
C SER A 50 -7.37 9.20 13.97
N ARG A 51 -7.82 10.35 13.46
CA ARG A 51 -8.80 11.22 14.13
C ARG A 51 -10.14 10.52 14.31
N LEU A 52 -10.53 9.67 13.37
CA LEU A 52 -11.78 8.90 13.44
C LEU A 52 -11.62 7.77 14.47
N LYS A 53 -12.54 7.72 15.46
CA LYS A 53 -12.52 6.71 16.52
C LYS A 53 -12.51 5.27 15.98
N PRO A 54 -13.35 4.88 14.99
CA PRO A 54 -13.32 3.52 14.44
C PRO A 54 -11.96 3.13 13.87
N ASN A 55 -11.26 4.08 13.23
CA ASN A 55 -9.95 3.83 12.64
C ASN A 55 -8.87 3.60 13.71
N ARG A 56 -8.99 4.31 14.83
CA ARG A 56 -8.07 4.18 15.96
C ARG A 56 -8.27 2.83 16.65
N ASP A 57 -9.51 2.46 16.91
CA ASP A 57 -9.89 1.20 17.56
C ASP A 57 -9.46 -0.01 16.71
N GLN A 58 -9.53 0.10 15.38
CA GLN A 58 -9.12 -0.94 14.43
C GLN A 58 -7.65 -0.85 13.98
N ASN A 59 -6.90 0.12 14.50
CA ASN A 59 -5.51 0.40 14.13
C ASN A 59 -5.27 0.59 12.61
N ILE A 60 -6.26 1.16 11.91
CA ILE A 60 -6.22 1.42 10.45
C ILE A 60 -4.98 2.22 10.03
N PRO A 61 -4.57 3.29 10.74
CA PRO A 61 -3.40 4.08 10.32
C PRO A 61 -2.10 3.27 10.30
N ALA A 62 -1.87 2.40 11.29
CA ALA A 62 -0.66 1.56 11.32
C ALA A 62 -0.68 0.50 10.22
N LYS A 63 -1.84 -0.12 10.00
CA LYS A 63 -2.07 -1.09 8.91
C LYS A 63 -1.81 -0.46 7.55
N TYR A 64 -2.35 0.74 7.32
CA TYR A 64 -2.15 1.49 6.09
C TYR A 64 -0.69 1.90 5.92
N ASN A 65 0.00 2.29 6.99
CA ASN A 65 1.42 2.63 6.95
C ASN A 65 2.30 1.47 6.45
N HIS A 66 1.96 0.22 6.73
CA HIS A 66 2.68 -0.92 6.16
C HIS A 66 2.56 -0.99 4.63
N LEU A 67 1.39 -0.66 4.06
CA LEU A 67 1.23 -0.55 2.61
C LEU A 67 1.98 0.67 2.06
N LYS A 68 1.99 1.78 2.79
CA LYS A 68 2.75 2.98 2.41
C LYS A 68 4.26 2.76 2.36
N GLN A 69 4.79 1.79 3.10
CA GLN A 69 6.21 1.42 3.00
C GLN A 69 6.56 0.87 1.60
N ILE A 70 5.65 0.08 1.00
CA ILE A 70 5.81 -0.43 -0.37
C ILE A 70 5.74 0.74 -1.35
N TYR A 71 4.70 1.57 -1.22
CA TYR A 71 4.55 2.78 -2.04
C TYR A 71 5.81 3.65 -2.01
N GLN A 72 6.31 3.98 -0.81
CA GLN A 72 7.49 4.80 -0.65
C GLN A 72 8.75 4.15 -1.22
N GLY A 73 8.85 2.82 -1.15
CA GLY A 73 9.96 2.06 -1.75
C GLY A 73 10.03 2.21 -3.26
N PHE A 74 8.88 2.15 -3.95
CA PHE A 74 8.80 2.38 -5.40
C PHE A 74 9.12 3.84 -5.77
N GLU A 75 8.59 4.80 -5.02
CA GLU A 75 8.91 6.22 -5.21
C GLU A 75 10.41 6.52 -5.04
N ASP A 76 11.08 5.80 -4.15
CA ASP A 76 12.50 5.96 -3.90
C ASP A 76 13.40 5.32 -4.97
N VAL A 77 12.92 4.30 -5.70
CA VAL A 77 13.65 3.71 -6.84
C VAL A 77 13.87 4.74 -7.95
N HIS A 78 12.97 5.71 -8.10
CA HIS A 78 13.04 6.75 -9.12
C HIS A 78 13.86 7.98 -8.69
N LYS A 79 14.39 8.01 -7.45
CA LYS A 79 15.19 9.15 -6.98
C LYS A 79 16.60 9.15 -7.54
N LYS A 80 17.15 10.36 -7.69
CA LYS A 80 18.52 10.57 -8.19
C LYS A 80 19.54 9.93 -7.24
N PRO A 81 20.64 9.36 -7.76
CA PRO A 81 21.77 8.92 -6.94
C PRO A 81 22.29 10.08 -6.07
N GLY A 82 22.56 9.83 -4.78
CA GLY A 82 23.12 10.82 -3.86
C GLY A 82 22.13 11.48 -2.88
N VAL A 83 20.84 11.11 -2.91
CA VAL A 83 19.88 11.49 -1.87
C VAL A 83 20.01 10.52 -0.69
N ASP A 84 20.31 11.04 0.51
CA ASP A 84 20.23 10.23 1.73
C ASP A 84 18.76 9.93 2.05
N LEU A 85 18.38 8.66 1.88
CA LEU A 85 17.03 8.17 2.16
C LEU A 85 16.87 7.76 3.64
N GLY A 86 17.98 7.65 4.38
CA GLY A 86 18.02 7.00 5.67
C GLY A 86 17.97 5.47 5.57
N HIS A 87 18.51 4.80 6.59
CA HIS A 87 18.72 3.34 6.60
C HIS A 87 17.45 2.54 6.29
N ALA A 88 16.32 2.90 6.91
CA ALA A 88 15.06 2.16 6.73
C ALA A 88 14.55 2.17 5.29
N ARG A 89 14.59 3.32 4.60
CA ARG A 89 14.10 3.46 3.22
C ARG A 89 15.05 2.82 2.22
N TYR A 90 16.35 2.93 2.47
CA TYR A 90 17.36 2.24 1.67
C TYR A 90 17.20 0.71 1.73
N MET A 91 16.93 0.16 2.92
CA MET A 91 16.66 -1.27 3.06
C MET A 91 15.42 -1.71 2.28
N ILE A 92 14.35 -0.91 2.28
CA ILE A 92 13.14 -1.21 1.48
C ILE A 92 13.47 -1.28 -0.02
N LEU A 93 14.23 -0.31 -0.53
CA LEU A 93 14.65 -0.26 -1.94
C LEU A 93 15.47 -1.49 -2.34
N ILE A 94 16.43 -1.91 -1.49
CA ILE A 94 17.22 -3.12 -1.72
C ILE A 94 16.32 -4.35 -1.80
N GLU A 95 15.40 -4.51 -0.85
CA GLU A 95 14.53 -5.68 -0.80
C GLU A 95 13.57 -5.75 -2.00
N LEU A 96 13.04 -4.62 -2.46
CA LEU A 96 12.23 -4.56 -3.68
C LEU A 96 13.05 -4.88 -4.95
N SER A 97 14.30 -4.40 -5.01
CA SER A 97 15.20 -4.67 -6.13
C SER A 97 15.55 -6.15 -6.23
N LYS A 98 15.77 -6.82 -5.09
CA LYS A 98 15.95 -8.28 -5.04
C LYS A 98 14.72 -9.04 -5.54
N ILE A 99 13.51 -8.57 -5.22
CA ILE A 99 12.27 -9.17 -5.72
C ILE A 99 12.17 -9.02 -7.24
N LYS A 100 12.50 -7.82 -7.77
CA LYS A 100 12.53 -7.56 -9.20
C LYS A 100 13.50 -8.47 -9.96
N ASP A 101 14.67 -8.74 -9.37
CA ASP A 101 15.71 -9.59 -9.96
C ASP A 101 15.46 -11.10 -9.77
N ASN A 102 14.28 -11.51 -9.27
CA ASN A 102 13.96 -12.89 -8.88
C ASN A 102 14.94 -13.51 -7.86
N LYS A 103 15.66 -12.67 -7.10
CA LYS A 103 16.55 -13.07 -6.01
C LYS A 103 15.78 -13.09 -4.69
N VAL A 104 14.62 -13.74 -4.71
CA VAL A 104 13.74 -13.87 -3.54
C VAL A 104 14.14 -15.07 -2.70
N SER A 105 14.25 -14.84 -1.40
CA SER A 105 14.40 -15.87 -0.38
C SER A 105 13.49 -15.54 0.79
N ASP A 106 13.26 -16.50 1.68
CA ASP A 106 12.51 -16.27 2.92
C ASP A 106 13.20 -15.30 3.89
N SER A 107 14.43 -14.88 3.60
CA SER A 107 15.12 -13.81 4.33
C SER A 107 14.72 -12.42 3.87
N ASN A 108 14.02 -12.26 2.72
CA ASN A 108 13.48 -10.98 2.29
C ASN A 108 12.22 -10.63 3.10
N PRO A 109 12.24 -9.58 3.93
CA PRO A 109 11.13 -9.27 4.83
C PRO A 109 9.82 -8.93 4.12
N PHE A 110 9.87 -8.35 2.92
CA PHE A 110 8.68 -8.04 2.14
C PHE A 110 8.09 -9.30 1.52
N TRP A 111 8.93 -10.15 0.94
CA TRP A 111 8.52 -11.43 0.38
C TRP A 111 7.87 -12.33 1.41
N LYS A 112 8.45 -12.41 2.62
CA LYS A 112 7.90 -13.16 3.75
C LYS A 112 6.56 -12.63 4.23
N ARG A 113 6.31 -11.32 4.09
CA ARG A 113 5.09 -10.64 4.52
C ARG A 113 4.08 -10.41 3.39
N ARG A 114 4.26 -10.99 2.21
CA ARG A 114 3.36 -10.80 1.06
C ARG A 114 1.88 -11.08 1.38
N ASP A 115 1.61 -12.16 2.12
CA ASP A 115 0.24 -12.54 2.49
C ASP A 115 -0.34 -11.57 3.53
N LEU A 116 0.51 -11.05 4.42
CA LEU A 116 0.12 -9.95 5.32
C LEU A 116 -0.25 -8.71 4.52
N PHE A 117 0.54 -8.31 3.52
CA PHE A 117 0.21 -7.13 2.71
C PHE A 117 -1.10 -7.31 1.94
N ARG A 118 -1.39 -8.50 1.42
CA ARG A 118 -2.68 -8.81 0.78
C ARG A 118 -3.84 -8.62 1.76
N LYS A 119 -3.71 -9.19 2.96
CA LYS A 119 -4.71 -9.03 4.03
C LYS A 119 -4.89 -7.57 4.44
N LEU A 120 -3.80 -6.82 4.57
CA LEU A 120 -3.86 -5.39 4.89
C LEU A 120 -4.56 -4.60 3.78
N ALA A 121 -4.31 -4.92 2.50
CA ALA A 121 -5.00 -4.28 1.38
C ALA A 121 -6.52 -4.54 1.44
N GLU A 122 -6.94 -5.77 1.75
CA GLU A 122 -8.35 -6.13 1.98
C GLU A 122 -8.97 -5.33 3.14
N GLU A 123 -8.29 -5.26 4.29
CA GLU A 123 -8.80 -4.51 5.44
C GLU A 123 -8.94 -3.00 5.15
N ILE A 124 -7.98 -2.43 4.43
CA ILE A 124 -8.03 -1.01 4.01
C ILE A 124 -9.13 -0.79 2.98
N TYR A 125 -9.25 -1.67 1.97
CA TYR A 125 -10.32 -1.59 0.99
C TYR A 125 -11.69 -1.70 1.65
N GLY A 126 -11.90 -2.68 2.53
CA GLY A 126 -13.15 -2.84 3.26
C GLY A 126 -13.50 -1.59 4.09
N ARG A 127 -12.50 -0.97 4.72
CA ARG A 127 -12.71 0.28 5.45
C ARG A 127 -13.15 1.43 4.53
N LEU A 128 -12.52 1.57 3.36
CA LEU A 128 -12.83 2.61 2.38
C LEU A 128 -14.16 2.37 1.65
N ASN A 129 -14.56 1.12 1.50
CA ASN A 129 -15.80 0.72 0.82
C ASN A 129 -17.01 0.68 1.77
N SER A 130 -16.79 0.59 3.09
CA SER A 130 -17.87 0.66 4.07
C SER A 130 -18.63 1.99 4.01
N GLU A 131 -19.97 1.92 3.96
CA GLU A 131 -20.84 3.10 3.90
C GLU A 131 -20.78 3.99 5.16
N ASN A 132 -20.21 3.47 6.25
CA ASN A 132 -20.01 4.17 7.52
C ASN A 132 -18.74 5.06 7.51
N ILE A 133 -18.60 5.89 6.48
CA ILE A 133 -17.78 7.11 6.57
C ILE A 133 -18.72 8.22 7.03
N VAL A 134 -19.01 8.23 8.33
CA VAL A 134 -19.73 9.29 9.04
C VAL A 134 -18.78 9.94 10.02
#